data_AF-A0A1G2KTT2-F1
#
_entry.id   AF-A0A1G2KTT2-F1
#
_cell.length_a   1.000
_cell.length_b   1.000
_cell.length_c   1.000
_cell.angle_alpha   90.00
_cell.angle_beta   90.00
_cell.angle_gamma   90.00
#
_symmetry.space_group_name_H-M   'P 1'
#
loop_
_entity.id
_entity.type
_entity.pdbx_description
1 polymer ?
#
loop_
_entity_poly.entity_id
_entity_poly.type
_entity_poly.pdbx_seq_one_letter_code
_entity_poly.pdbx_strand_id
1 'polypeptide(L)'
;MAGWEHSWSVLPQFLGAIVVLALFMGYYRFVGWFLFGTMKPAPAVVMQYAEEYPGKYLLLVGLPAGYGSGPLYEELLYRGVLLLLFDGVNVFAFIGIVISAVVFGSLHWKGNLFSGIHPNEWWGLKWLRVVFTGILGFLAGLAIVSWQSFWYAYLIHAVWNFVFPLLTVVCLAIFSLIRLAFVRPDDVAERDEHRDLR
;
A
#
# COMPACT_ATOMS: atom_id res chain seq x y z
N MET A 1 10.85 -29.06 -31.71
CA MET A 1 11.86 -28.03 -31.38
C MET A 1 11.32 -26.62 -31.69
N ALA A 2 10.13 -26.27 -31.17
CA ALA A 2 9.43 -25.02 -31.51
C ALA A 2 9.30 -24.05 -30.31
N GLY A 3 10.16 -24.20 -29.30
CA GLY A 3 10.03 -23.45 -28.03
C GLY A 3 10.99 -22.26 -27.88
N TRP A 4 12.11 -22.24 -28.59
CA TRP A 4 13.15 -21.22 -28.36
C TRP A 4 12.99 -19.97 -29.22
N GLU A 5 12.60 -20.13 -30.49
CA GLU A 5 12.47 -19.01 -31.42
C GLU A 5 11.26 -18.11 -31.10
N HIS A 6 10.20 -18.69 -30.52
CA HIS A 6 9.03 -17.93 -30.09
C HIS A 6 9.36 -16.99 -28.91
N SER A 7 10.20 -17.44 -27.98
CA SER A 7 10.64 -16.67 -26.80
C SER A 7 11.39 -15.38 -27.18
N TRP A 8 12.18 -15.41 -28.25
CA TRP A 8 12.93 -14.24 -28.72
C TRP A 8 12.04 -13.21 -29.43
N SER A 9 10.91 -13.63 -30.00
CA SER A 9 9.95 -12.71 -30.64
C SER A 9 9.15 -11.87 -29.65
N VAL A 10 9.02 -12.32 -28.40
CA VAL A 10 8.29 -11.63 -27.31
C VAL A 10 9.22 -10.73 -26.49
N LEU A 11 10.54 -10.96 -26.54
CA LEU A 11 11.52 -10.19 -25.77
C LEU A 11 11.49 -8.67 -26.08
N PRO A 12 11.35 -8.21 -27.34
CA PRO A 12 11.18 -6.78 -27.63
C PRO A 12 9.86 -6.22 -27.08
N GLN A 13 8.79 -7.02 -27.06
CA GLN A 13 7.50 -6.62 -26.47
C GLN A 13 7.61 -6.50 -24.96
N PHE A 14 8.32 -7.42 -24.31
CA PHE A 14 8.58 -7.41 -22.87
C PHE A 14 9.50 -6.24 -22.44
N LEU A 15 10.56 -5.97 -23.21
CA LEU A 15 11.42 -4.81 -23.00
C LEU A 15 10.65 -3.50 -23.25
N GLY A 16 9.82 -3.46 -24.30
CA GLY A 16 8.90 -2.36 -24.56
C GLY A 16 7.96 -2.11 -23.39
N ALA A 17 7.38 -3.16 -22.81
CA ALA A 17 6.55 -3.08 -21.62
C ALA A 17 7.29 -2.51 -20.40
N ILE A 18 8.53 -2.93 -20.16
CA ILE A 18 9.37 -2.40 -19.07
C ILE A 18 9.67 -0.91 -19.29
N VAL A 19 10.02 -0.52 -20.53
CA VAL A 19 10.28 0.88 -20.88
C VAL A 19 9.02 1.72 -20.72
N VAL A 20 7.86 1.24 -21.19
CA VAL A 20 6.57 1.91 -21.01
C VAL A 20 6.24 2.04 -19.53
N LEU A 21 6.42 0.98 -18.72
CA LEU A 21 6.22 1.03 -17.28
C LEU A 21 7.15 2.06 -16.61
N ALA A 22 8.43 2.10 -16.99
CA ALA A 22 9.39 3.05 -16.45
C ALA A 22 9.05 4.50 -16.82
N LEU A 23 8.66 4.75 -18.07
CA LEU A 23 8.22 6.07 -18.55
C LEU A 23 6.92 6.50 -17.88
N PHE A 24 5.97 5.59 -17.74
CA PHE A 24 4.70 5.82 -17.06
C PHE A 24 4.93 6.13 -15.57
N MET A 25 5.81 5.37 -14.90
CA MET A 25 6.24 5.64 -13.53
C MET A 25 6.93 7.00 -13.38
N GLY A 26 7.83 7.34 -14.30
CA GLY A 26 8.47 8.66 -14.34
C GLY A 26 7.46 9.79 -14.52
N TYR A 27 6.52 9.62 -15.47
CA TYR A 27 5.46 10.58 -15.75
C TYR A 27 4.56 10.83 -14.54
N TYR A 28 4.04 9.79 -13.89
CA TYR A 28 3.17 9.97 -12.72
C TYR A 28 3.92 10.50 -11.49
N ARG A 29 5.21 10.17 -11.32
CA ARG A 29 6.02 10.79 -10.26
C ARG A 29 6.24 12.27 -10.54
N PHE A 30 6.48 12.65 -11.79
CA PHE A 30 6.61 14.05 -12.20
C PHE A 30 5.27 14.79 -12.05
N VAL A 31 4.17 14.24 -12.55
CA VAL A 31 2.83 14.83 -12.44
C VAL A 31 2.40 14.90 -10.98
N GLY A 32 2.63 13.87 -10.19
CA GLY A 32 2.37 13.90 -8.75
C GLY A 32 3.20 14.98 -8.06
N TRP A 33 4.51 15.00 -8.26
CA TRP A 33 5.36 16.06 -7.70
C TRP A 33 4.94 17.46 -8.16
N PHE A 34 4.57 17.63 -9.42
CA PHE A 34 4.13 18.91 -9.97
C PHE A 34 2.77 19.31 -9.40
N LEU A 35 1.76 18.44 -9.42
CA LEU A 35 0.42 18.74 -8.90
C LEU A 35 0.45 18.94 -7.38
N PHE A 36 1.05 18.01 -6.63
CA PHE A 36 1.10 18.09 -5.16
C PHE A 36 2.11 19.15 -4.66
N GLY A 37 3.20 19.40 -5.38
CA GLY A 37 4.18 20.42 -5.03
C GLY A 37 3.75 21.85 -5.41
N THR A 38 2.77 22.01 -6.29
CA THR A 38 2.18 23.31 -6.65
C THR A 38 0.83 23.56 -6.00
N MET A 39 0.24 22.53 -5.36
CA MET A 39 -0.98 22.70 -4.59
C MET A 39 -0.71 23.61 -3.39
N LYS A 40 -1.46 24.72 -3.32
CA LYS A 40 -1.46 25.59 -2.15
C LYS A 40 -1.92 24.80 -0.93
N PRO A 41 -1.42 25.13 0.28
CA PRO A 41 -1.94 24.53 1.50
C PRO A 41 -3.46 24.70 1.58
N ALA A 42 -4.11 23.76 2.26
CA ALA A 42 -5.56 23.80 2.45
C ALA A 42 -5.98 25.18 2.99
N PRO A 43 -7.07 25.79 2.47
CA PRO A 43 -7.55 27.08 2.95
C PRO A 43 -7.73 27.08 4.48
N ALA A 44 -7.46 28.20 5.14
CA ALA A 44 -7.53 28.31 6.60
C ALA A 44 -8.88 27.85 7.18
N VAL A 45 -9.98 28.08 6.46
CA VAL A 45 -11.32 27.61 6.85
C VAL A 45 -11.43 26.08 6.93
N VAL A 46 -10.72 25.36 6.05
CA VAL A 46 -10.68 23.89 6.07
C VAL A 46 -9.87 23.39 7.26
N MET A 47 -8.75 24.05 7.55
CA MET A 47 -7.92 23.73 8.72
C MET A 47 -8.67 23.98 10.03
N GLN A 48 -9.34 25.13 10.15
CA GLN A 48 -10.16 25.47 11.31
C GLN A 48 -11.32 24.47 11.50
N TYR A 49 -12.00 24.08 10.42
CA TYR A 49 -13.06 23.08 10.49
C TYR A 49 -12.52 21.69 10.90
N ALA A 50 -11.32 21.32 10.46
CA ALA A 50 -10.67 20.07 10.86
C ALA A 50 -10.33 20.05 12.36
N GLU A 51 -9.93 21.18 12.93
CA GLU A 51 -9.66 21.33 14.37
C GLU A 51 -10.95 21.29 15.20
N GLU A 52 -12.01 21.95 14.73
CA GLU A 52 -13.29 22.04 15.45
C GLU A 52 -14.11 20.74 15.36
N TYR A 53 -14.06 20.05 14.23
CA TYR A 53 -14.83 18.82 13.97
C TYR A 53 -13.97 17.67 13.42
N PRO A 54 -12.96 17.20 14.17
CA PRO A 54 -11.96 16.25 13.66
C PRO A 54 -12.58 14.95 13.14
N GLY A 55 -13.60 14.41 13.82
CA GLY A 55 -14.29 13.20 13.37
C GLY A 55 -15.07 13.38 12.06
N LYS A 56 -15.77 14.51 11.89
CA LYS A 56 -16.51 14.80 10.64
C LYS A 56 -15.55 15.09 9.49
N TYR A 57 -14.49 15.84 9.76
CA TYR A 57 -13.45 16.11 8.77
C TYR A 57 -12.75 14.82 8.33
N LEU A 58 -12.37 13.96 9.27
CA LEU A 58 -11.79 12.65 8.95
C LEU A 58 -12.75 11.81 8.11
N LEU A 59 -14.05 11.76 8.45
CA LEU A 59 -15.03 10.98 7.71
C LEU A 59 -15.31 11.51 6.30
N LEU A 60 -15.46 12.83 6.14
CA LEU A 60 -15.92 13.45 4.90
C LEU A 60 -14.79 13.83 3.93
N VAL A 61 -13.58 14.06 4.46
CA VAL A 61 -12.44 14.55 3.67
C VAL A 61 -11.25 13.61 3.82
N GLY A 62 -10.85 13.27 5.05
CA GLY A 62 -9.65 12.46 5.31
C GLY A 62 -9.73 11.04 4.74
N LEU A 63 -10.82 10.32 5.02
CA LEU A 63 -11.03 8.96 4.53
C LEU A 63 -11.22 8.92 3.01
N PRO A 64 -12.07 9.74 2.37
CA PRO A 64 -12.19 9.75 0.91
C PRO A 64 -10.89 10.15 0.21
N ALA A 65 -10.17 11.16 0.71
CA ALA A 65 -8.91 11.57 0.11
C ALA A 65 -7.81 10.51 0.32
N GLY A 66 -7.60 10.03 1.55
CA GLY A 66 -6.52 9.10 1.87
C GLY A 66 -6.78 7.67 1.41
N TYR A 67 -7.98 7.15 1.65
CA TYR A 67 -8.35 5.74 1.40
C TYR A 67 -9.12 5.54 0.09
N GLY A 68 -9.70 6.61 -0.46
CA GLY A 68 -10.37 6.58 -1.76
C GLY A 68 -9.43 6.95 -2.90
N SER A 69 -8.80 8.13 -2.85
CA SER A 69 -7.99 8.63 -3.98
C SER A 69 -6.59 8.02 -4.07
N GLY A 70 -5.95 7.69 -2.93
CA GLY A 70 -4.63 7.06 -2.90
C GLY A 70 -4.57 5.75 -3.69
N PRO A 71 -5.41 4.75 -3.36
CA PRO A 71 -5.49 3.49 -4.11
C PRO A 71 -5.78 3.69 -5.59
N LEU A 72 -6.57 4.70 -5.95
CA LEU A 72 -6.90 4.97 -7.35
C LEU A 72 -5.64 5.34 -8.15
N TYR A 73 -4.82 6.26 -7.63
CA TYR A 73 -3.56 6.64 -8.28
C TYR A 73 -2.55 5.51 -8.29
N GLU A 74 -2.43 4.77 -7.19
CA GLU A 74 -1.49 3.66 -7.10
C GLU A 74 -1.86 2.54 -8.08
N GLU A 75 -3.13 2.15 -8.16
CA GLU A 75 -3.55 1.13 -9.13
C GLU A 75 -3.39 1.61 -10.57
N LEU A 76 -3.67 2.88 -10.89
CA LEU A 76 -3.45 3.40 -12.23
C LEU A 76 -1.98 3.28 -12.62
N LEU A 77 -1.10 3.66 -11.69
CA LEU A 77 0.35 3.65 -11.88
C LEU A 77 0.92 2.24 -12.06
N TYR A 78 0.56 1.31 -11.17
CA TYR A 78 1.21 0.01 -11.11
C TYR A 78 0.48 -1.07 -11.91
N ARG A 79 -0.84 -0.96 -12.07
CA ARG A 79 -1.69 -2.00 -12.66
C ARG A 79 -2.29 -1.55 -13.99
N GLY A 80 -2.46 -0.25 -14.22
CA GLY A 80 -2.91 0.28 -15.51
C GLY A 80 -2.06 -0.22 -16.69
N VAL A 81 -0.75 -0.33 -16.50
CA VAL A 81 0.16 -0.88 -17.52
C VAL A 81 -0.11 -2.37 -17.80
N LEU A 82 -0.44 -3.17 -16.79
CA LEU A 82 -0.81 -4.58 -16.99
C LEU A 82 -2.10 -4.70 -17.80
N LEU A 83 -3.08 -3.84 -17.52
CA LEU A 83 -4.35 -3.81 -18.26
C LEU A 83 -4.15 -3.44 -19.74
N LEU A 84 -3.20 -2.57 -20.04
CA LEU A 84 -2.89 -2.16 -21.42
C LEU A 84 -2.10 -3.22 -22.19
N LEU A 85 -1.33 -4.06 -21.50
CA LEU A 85 -0.41 -5.02 -22.12
C LEU A 85 -1.00 -6.42 -22.26
N PHE A 86 -1.96 -6.79 -21.41
CA PHE A 86 -2.46 -8.16 -21.32
C PHE A 86 -3.99 -8.19 -21.36
N ASP A 87 -4.53 -8.99 -22.26
CA ASP A 87 -5.96 -9.27 -22.44
C ASP A 87 -6.46 -10.44 -21.58
N GLY A 88 -5.55 -11.14 -20.89
CA GLY A 88 -5.88 -12.24 -19.99
C GLY A 88 -4.66 -12.84 -19.29
N VAL A 89 -4.91 -13.74 -18.34
CA VAL A 89 -3.84 -14.38 -17.55
C VAL A 89 -3.12 -15.43 -18.40
N ASN A 90 -1.86 -15.14 -18.73
CA ASN A 90 -0.92 -16.04 -19.36
C ASN A 90 0.45 -15.96 -18.66
N VAL A 91 1.43 -16.74 -19.10
CA VAL A 91 2.77 -16.77 -18.49
C VAL A 91 3.44 -15.39 -18.44
N PHE A 92 3.31 -14.59 -19.51
CA PHE A 92 3.89 -13.24 -19.55
C PHE A 92 3.13 -12.26 -18.66
N ALA A 93 1.80 -12.35 -18.63
CA ALA A 93 0.97 -11.56 -17.72
C ALA A 93 1.31 -11.88 -16.26
N PHE A 94 1.51 -13.17 -15.92
CA PHE A 94 1.92 -13.59 -14.59
C PHE A 94 3.28 -13.01 -14.19
N ILE A 95 4.27 -13.04 -15.09
CA ILE A 95 5.57 -12.39 -14.88
C ILE A 95 5.38 -10.87 -14.64
N GLY A 96 4.57 -10.21 -15.46
CA GLY A 96 4.23 -8.79 -15.31
C GLY A 96 3.59 -8.48 -13.96
N ILE A 97 2.65 -9.32 -13.51
CA ILE A 97 1.98 -9.21 -12.21
C ILE A 97 3.00 -9.32 -11.08
N VAL A 98 3.90 -10.31 -11.12
CA VAL A 98 4.95 -10.49 -10.10
C VAL A 98 5.89 -9.29 -10.07
N ILE A 99 6.34 -8.79 -11.22
CA ILE A 99 7.21 -7.60 -11.28
C ILE A 99 6.49 -6.38 -10.71
N SER A 100 5.25 -6.13 -11.14
CA SER A 100 4.42 -5.02 -10.62
C SER A 100 4.26 -5.11 -9.10
N ALA A 101 3.98 -6.30 -8.56
CA ALA A 101 3.86 -6.56 -7.13
C ALA A 101 5.16 -6.28 -6.36
N VAL A 102 6.29 -6.75 -6.88
CA VAL A 102 7.61 -6.52 -6.26
C VAL A 102 7.96 -5.04 -6.26
N VAL A 103 7.77 -4.33 -7.37
CA VAL A 103 8.01 -2.88 -7.46
C VAL A 103 7.11 -2.12 -6.49
N PHE A 104 5.82 -2.45 -6.47
CA PHE A 104 4.85 -1.85 -5.57
C PHE A 104 5.24 -2.03 -4.11
N GLY A 105 5.51 -3.27 -3.67
CA GLY A 105 5.96 -3.55 -2.31
C GLY A 105 7.26 -2.83 -1.95
N SER A 106 8.24 -2.83 -2.86
CA SER A 106 9.56 -2.23 -2.61
C SER A 106 9.49 -0.72 -2.42
N LEU A 107 8.62 -0.04 -3.17
CA LEU A 107 8.41 1.41 -3.02
C LEU A 107 7.76 1.80 -1.69
N HIS A 108 7.14 0.84 -0.99
CA HIS A 108 6.57 1.03 0.35
C HIS A 108 7.57 0.78 1.48
N TRP A 109 8.86 0.54 1.19
CA TRP A 109 9.91 0.36 2.21
C TRP A 109 9.96 1.47 3.27
N LYS A 110 9.72 2.73 2.85
CA LYS A 110 9.71 3.90 3.75
C LYS A 110 8.33 4.22 4.34
N GLY A 111 7.30 3.44 4.03
CA GLY A 111 5.90 3.72 4.37
C GLY A 111 5.13 4.33 3.21
N ASN A 112 3.83 4.58 3.42
CA ASN A 112 3.03 5.35 2.47
C ASN A 112 3.64 6.75 2.33
N LEU A 113 3.48 7.37 1.16
CA LEU A 113 3.81 8.79 0.96
C LEU A 113 3.16 9.71 2.03
N PHE A 114 2.10 9.22 2.69
CA PHE A 114 1.28 9.94 3.66
C PHE A 114 1.32 9.40 5.10
N SER A 115 1.98 8.27 5.38
CA SER A 115 2.11 7.77 6.76
C SER A 115 3.41 8.28 7.36
N GLY A 116 3.29 9.17 8.36
CA GLY A 116 4.41 9.75 9.09
C GLY A 116 5.51 8.74 9.40
N ILE A 117 6.74 9.11 9.04
CA ILE A 117 7.95 8.33 9.23
C ILE A 117 8.18 8.16 10.73
N HIS A 118 8.29 6.92 11.21
CA HIS A 118 8.97 6.63 12.48
C HIS A 118 10.44 6.30 12.16
N PRO A 119 11.41 7.20 12.45
CA PRO A 119 12.82 7.00 12.10
C PRO A 119 13.43 5.73 12.71
N ASN A 120 12.83 5.21 13.79
CA ASN A 120 13.33 4.09 14.59
C ASN A 120 12.56 2.78 14.37
N GLU A 121 11.83 2.63 13.27
CA GLU A 121 11.04 1.42 13.02
C GLU A 121 11.93 0.18 12.82
N TRP A 122 11.62 -0.90 13.54
CA TRP A 122 12.33 -2.18 13.49
C TRP A 122 12.39 -2.72 12.05
N TRP A 123 13.57 -3.20 11.64
CA TRP A 123 13.81 -3.65 10.27
C TRP A 123 12.84 -4.76 9.81
N GLY A 124 12.44 -5.66 10.71
CA GLY A 124 11.46 -6.70 10.39
C GLY A 124 10.05 -6.16 10.13
N LEU A 125 9.64 -5.05 10.76
CA LEU A 125 8.36 -4.39 10.45
C LEU A 125 8.38 -3.78 9.04
N LYS A 126 9.52 -3.24 8.60
CA LYS A 126 9.70 -2.74 7.23
C LYS A 126 9.56 -3.86 6.20
N TRP A 127 10.17 -5.01 6.46
CA TRP A 127 10.03 -6.18 5.58
C TRP A 127 8.61 -6.71 5.55
N LEU A 128 7.95 -6.83 6.70
CA LEU A 128 6.54 -7.23 6.76
C LEU A 128 5.67 -6.30 5.91
N ARG A 129 5.88 -4.98 6.03
CA ARG A 129 5.20 -3.99 5.18
C ARG A 129 5.41 -4.28 3.70
N VAL A 130 6.66 -4.39 3.26
CA VAL A 130 6.98 -4.69 1.85
C VAL A 130 6.31 -5.98 1.37
N VAL A 131 6.33 -7.03 2.18
CA VAL A 131 5.73 -8.33 1.84
C VAL A 131 4.21 -8.22 1.74
N PHE A 132 3.53 -7.65 2.75
CA PHE A 132 2.07 -7.51 2.74
C PHE A 132 1.59 -6.59 1.62
N THR A 133 2.30 -5.49 1.38
CA THR A 133 2.02 -4.61 0.25
C THR A 133 2.28 -5.32 -1.09
N GLY A 134 3.32 -6.14 -1.18
CA GLY A 134 3.58 -6.99 -2.35
C GLY A 134 2.45 -8.00 -2.60
N ILE A 135 1.92 -8.64 -1.55
CA ILE A 135 0.78 -9.56 -1.64
C ILE A 135 -0.46 -8.81 -2.16
N LEU A 136 -0.78 -7.66 -1.61
CA LEU A 136 -1.84 -6.80 -2.13
C LEU A 136 -1.62 -6.52 -3.62
N GLY A 137 -0.40 -6.12 -3.98
CA GLY A 137 -0.07 -5.78 -5.35
C GLY A 137 -0.20 -6.93 -6.33
N PHE A 138 0.12 -8.15 -5.88
CA PHE A 138 -0.05 -9.38 -6.64
C PHE A 138 -1.53 -9.70 -6.83
N LEU A 139 -2.34 -9.63 -5.77
CA LEU A 139 -3.79 -9.88 -5.84
C LEU A 139 -4.50 -8.88 -6.75
N ALA A 140 -4.17 -7.59 -6.64
CA ALA A 140 -4.70 -6.54 -7.50
C ALA A 140 -4.27 -6.73 -8.97
N GLY A 141 -3.00 -7.13 -9.20
CA GLY A 141 -2.50 -7.46 -10.53
C GLY A 141 -3.19 -8.68 -11.16
N LEU A 142 -3.44 -9.72 -10.37
CA LEU A 142 -4.23 -10.87 -10.83
C LEU A 142 -5.65 -10.46 -11.19
N ALA A 143 -6.27 -9.63 -10.34
CA ALA A 143 -7.63 -9.19 -10.54
C ALA A 143 -7.80 -8.34 -11.81
N ILE A 144 -6.92 -7.37 -12.02
CA ILE A 144 -7.04 -6.46 -13.17
C ILE A 144 -6.90 -7.21 -14.50
N VAL A 145 -6.01 -8.19 -14.56
CA VAL A 145 -5.77 -9.00 -15.77
C VAL A 145 -6.87 -10.05 -15.95
N SER A 146 -7.34 -10.68 -14.88
CA SER A 146 -8.38 -11.73 -14.96
C SER A 146 -9.75 -11.17 -15.36
N TRP A 147 -10.11 -10.00 -14.83
CA TRP A 147 -11.41 -9.38 -15.07
C TRP A 147 -11.37 -8.21 -16.06
N GLN A 148 -10.19 -7.90 -16.62
CA GLN A 148 -9.99 -6.82 -17.59
C GLN A 148 -10.63 -5.49 -17.14
N SER A 149 -10.55 -5.20 -15.84
CA SER A 149 -11.23 -4.07 -15.25
C SER A 149 -10.42 -3.49 -14.10
N PHE A 150 -10.05 -2.23 -14.28
CA PHE A 150 -9.35 -1.41 -13.30
C PHE A 150 -10.07 -1.37 -11.94
N TRP A 151 -11.41 -1.40 -11.95
CA TRP A 151 -12.22 -1.23 -10.75
C TRP A 151 -12.07 -2.38 -9.75
N TYR A 152 -11.76 -3.60 -10.20
CA TYR A 152 -11.49 -4.71 -9.28
C TYR A 152 -10.16 -4.55 -8.55
N ALA A 153 -9.11 -4.10 -9.26
CA ALA A 153 -7.82 -3.79 -8.65
C ALA A 153 -7.99 -2.68 -7.60
N TYR A 154 -8.70 -1.62 -7.97
CA TYR A 154 -9.03 -0.51 -7.09
C TYR A 154 -9.81 -0.96 -5.85
N LEU A 155 -10.86 -1.76 -6.02
CA LEU A 155 -11.70 -2.23 -4.92
C LEU A 155 -10.91 -3.12 -3.95
N ILE A 156 -10.09 -4.05 -4.45
CA ILE A 156 -9.23 -4.90 -3.62
C ILE A 156 -8.31 -4.04 -2.77
N HIS A 157 -7.69 -3.01 -3.37
CA HIS A 157 -6.80 -2.11 -2.66
C HIS A 157 -7.55 -1.23 -1.64
N ALA A 158 -8.64 -0.60 -2.04
CA ALA A 158 -9.46 0.19 -1.13
C ALA A 158 -9.91 -0.64 0.09
N VAL A 159 -10.43 -1.86 -0.15
CA VAL A 159 -10.82 -2.80 0.91
C VAL A 159 -9.62 -3.20 1.77
N TRP A 160 -8.46 -3.48 1.18
CA TRP A 160 -7.24 -3.80 1.93
C TRP A 160 -6.88 -2.70 2.92
N ASN A 161 -6.99 -1.44 2.50
CA ASN A 161 -6.70 -0.30 3.35
C ASN A 161 -7.72 -0.10 4.47
N PHE A 162 -8.94 -0.64 4.36
CA PHE A 162 -9.90 -0.69 5.48
C PHE A 162 -9.68 -1.91 6.40
N VAL A 163 -9.46 -3.08 5.81
CA VAL A 163 -9.38 -4.35 6.54
C VAL A 163 -8.09 -4.47 7.34
N PHE A 164 -6.94 -4.10 6.76
CA PHE A 164 -5.64 -4.33 7.40
C PHE A 164 -5.43 -3.51 8.70
N PRO A 165 -5.80 -2.21 8.77
CA PRO A 165 -5.76 -1.48 10.03
C PRO A 165 -6.71 -2.06 11.08
N LEU A 166 -7.91 -2.49 10.68
CA LEU A 166 -8.87 -3.10 11.60
C LEU A 166 -8.33 -4.42 12.18
N LEU A 167 -7.78 -5.29 11.32
CA LEU A 167 -7.12 -6.52 11.77
C LEU A 167 -5.95 -6.24 12.72
N THR A 168 -5.17 -5.20 12.45
CA THR A 168 -4.06 -4.79 13.32
C THR A 168 -4.56 -4.40 14.71
N VAL A 169 -5.61 -3.60 14.80
CA VAL A 169 -6.24 -3.21 16.07
C VAL A 169 -6.74 -4.44 16.83
N VAL A 170 -7.44 -5.35 16.15
CA VAL A 170 -7.95 -6.59 16.75
C VAL A 170 -6.81 -7.47 17.27
N CYS A 171 -5.75 -7.67 16.49
CA CYS A 171 -4.57 -8.44 16.90
C CYS A 171 -3.88 -7.82 18.12
N LEU A 172 -3.72 -6.49 18.17
CA LEU A 172 -3.12 -5.79 19.31
C LEU A 172 -4.00 -5.88 20.56
N ALA A 173 -5.32 -5.83 20.40
CA ALA A 173 -6.26 -6.03 21.51
C ALA A 173 -6.14 -7.46 22.07
N ILE A 174 -6.14 -8.48 21.23
CA ILE A 174 -5.95 -9.88 21.63
C ILE A 174 -4.60 -10.07 22.34
N PHE A 175 -3.52 -9.54 21.77
CA PHE A 175 -2.19 -9.62 22.38
C PHE A 175 -2.16 -8.95 23.76
N SER A 176 -2.80 -7.80 23.90
CA SER A 176 -2.90 -7.09 25.18
C SER A 176 -3.69 -7.89 26.22
N LEU A 177 -4.79 -8.52 25.81
CA LEU A 177 -5.60 -9.40 26.68
C LEU A 177 -4.82 -10.64 27.11
N ILE A 178 -4.11 -11.29 26.18
CA ILE A 178 -3.21 -12.41 26.47
C ILE A 178 -2.14 -11.97 27.47
N ARG A 179 -1.46 -10.85 27.21
CA ARG A 179 -0.44 -10.32 28.13
C ARG A 179 -1.01 -10.11 29.53
N LEU A 180 -2.18 -9.47 29.65
CA LEU A 180 -2.84 -9.26 30.94
C LEU A 180 -3.23 -10.57 31.63
N ALA A 181 -3.63 -11.59 30.88
CA ALA A 181 -3.95 -12.91 31.42
C ALA A 181 -2.72 -13.70 31.92
N PHE A 182 -1.51 -13.36 31.46
CA PHE A 182 -0.25 -14.01 31.83
C PHE A 182 0.65 -13.17 32.75
N VAL A 183 0.27 -11.92 33.08
CA VAL A 183 0.92 -11.14 34.14
C VAL A 183 0.52 -11.77 35.47
N ARG A 184 1.49 -12.32 36.21
CA ARG A 184 1.22 -12.81 37.56
C ARG A 184 1.01 -11.61 38.50
N PRO A 185 0.09 -11.69 39.47
CA PRO A 185 -0.10 -10.63 40.46
C PRO A 185 1.20 -10.24 41.17
N ASP A 186 2.06 -11.24 41.41
CA ASP A 186 3.35 -11.15 42.10
C ASP A 186 4.34 -10.21 41.38
N ASP A 187 4.36 -10.24 40.04
CA ASP A 187 5.24 -9.42 39.20
C ASP A 187 4.82 -7.93 39.18
N VAL A 188 3.57 -7.64 39.55
CA VAL A 188 3.03 -6.26 39.64
C VAL A 188 3.39 -5.66 41.00
N ALA A 189 3.27 -6.44 42.08
CA ALA A 189 3.59 -6.02 43.44
C ALA A 189 5.08 -5.66 43.61
N GLU A 190 5.99 -6.47 43.08
CA GLU A 190 7.45 -6.23 43.14
C GLU A 190 7.86 -4.97 42.34
N ARG A 191 7.13 -4.67 41.26
CA ARG A 191 7.37 -3.49 40.42
C ARG A 191 6.90 -2.19 41.07
N ASP A 192 5.80 -2.24 41.82
CA ASP A 192 5.28 -1.08 42.58
C ASP A 192 6.13 -0.80 43.83
N GLU A 193 6.60 -1.84 44.53
CA GLU A 193 7.50 -1.69 45.69
C GLU A 193 8.83 -1.01 45.30
N HIS A 194 9.40 -1.37 44.15
CA HIS A 194 10.60 -0.70 43.62
C HIS A 194 10.38 0.72 43.09
N ARG A 195 9.12 1.11 42.82
CA ARG A 195 8.77 2.46 42.37
C ARG A 195 8.66 3.43 43.53
N ASP A 196 8.18 2.95 44.67
CA ASP A 196 8.04 3.73 45.91
C ASP A 196 9.38 3.93 46.65
N LEU A 197 10.41 3.19 46.27
CA LEU A 197 11.77 3.30 46.78
C LEU A 197 12.67 4.28 45.99
N ARG A 198 12.12 5.08 45.05
CA ARG A 198 12.86 6.09 44.27
C ARG A 198 12.38 7.51 44.49
#